data_AF-A0A3E5HPQ4-F1
#
_entry.id   AF-A0A3E5HPQ4-F1
#
_cell.length_a   1.000
_cell.length_b   1.000
_cell.length_c   1.000
_cell.angle_alpha   90.00
_cell.angle_beta   90.00
_cell.angle_gamma   90.00
#
_symmetry.space_group_name_H-M   'P 1'
#
loop_
_entity.id
_entity.type
_entity.pdbx_description
1 polymer ?
#
loop_
_entity_poly.entity_id
_entity_poly.type
_entity_poly.pdbx_seq_one_letter_code
_entity_poly.pdbx_strand_id
1 'polypeptide(L)'
;MYNAKGFTVIHIGMMMLVKYSGNIGNGSWDSVQCEYVLPAELRPPVEVNAMVCVSNGQTARMLVVNPNGTIRCANMGAAGSNQGCVGSLCYPIP
;
A
#
# COMPACT_ATOMS: atom_id res chain seq x y z
N MET A 1 -4.60 15.41 3.01
CA MET A 1 -3.38 14.56 3.03
C MET A 1 -3.39 13.73 4.29
N TYR A 2 -3.18 12.42 4.18
CA TYR A 2 -3.03 11.53 5.34
C TYR A 2 -1.56 11.07 5.43
N ASN A 3 -0.98 11.13 6.62
CA ASN A 3 0.40 10.70 6.87
C ASN A 3 0.52 10.14 8.30
N ALA A 4 0.40 8.82 8.43
CA ALA A 4 0.49 8.12 9.70
C ALA A 4 0.78 6.63 9.51
N LYS A 5 1.43 6.01 10.50
CA LYS A 5 1.75 4.57 10.54
C LYS A 5 2.44 4.05 9.26
N GLY A 6 3.35 4.86 8.72
CA GLY A 6 4.11 4.54 7.51
C GLY A 6 3.36 4.76 6.20
N PHE A 7 2.07 5.05 6.23
CA PHE A 7 1.29 5.37 5.03
C PHE A 7 1.32 6.87 4.74
N THR A 8 1.43 7.22 3.46
CA THR A 8 1.20 8.56 2.94
C THR A 8 0.19 8.49 1.81
N VAL A 9 -0.92 9.22 1.92
CA VAL A 9 -1.99 9.28 0.92
C VAL A 9 -2.23 10.73 0.53
N ILE A 10 -2.04 11.01 -0.76
CA ILE A 10 -2.14 12.36 -1.33
C ILE A 10 -3.05 12.30 -2.55
N HIS A 11 -3.99 13.23 -2.60
CA HIS A 11 -4.81 13.53 -3.77
C HIS A 11 -4.27 14.81 -4.41
N ILE A 12 -3.93 14.76 -5.70
CA ILE A 12 -3.43 15.91 -6.46
C ILE A 12 -4.10 15.92 -7.84
N GLY A 13 -4.96 16.90 -8.10
CA GLY A 13 -5.64 17.02 -9.40
C GLY A 13 -6.53 15.80 -9.67
N MET A 14 -6.26 15.06 -10.74
CA MET A 14 -6.98 13.82 -11.09
C MET A 14 -6.21 12.55 -10.69
N MET A 15 -5.24 12.68 -9.78
CA MET A 15 -4.34 11.59 -9.41
C MET A 15 -4.33 11.35 -7.90
N MET A 16 -4.28 10.08 -7.55
CA MET A 16 -4.02 9.61 -6.20
C MET A 16 -2.60 9.06 -6.14
N LEU A 17 -1.86 9.44 -5.09
CA LEU A 17 -0.57 8.87 -4.73
C LEU A 17 -0.69 8.20 -3.37
N VAL A 18 -0.30 6.93 -3.31
CA VAL A 18 -0.25 6.14 -2.08
C VAL A 18 1.15 5.58 -1.92
N LYS A 19 1.75 5.79 -0.74
CA LYS A 19 3.06 5.25 -0.37
C LYS A 19 2.94 4.51 0.95
N TYR A 20 3.69 3.42 1.08
CA TYR A 20 3.99 2.81 2.36
C TYR A 20 5.51 2.82 2.60
N SER A 21 5.92 3.15 3.83
CA SER A 21 7.28 3.07 4.32
C SER A 21 7.25 2.64 5.79
N GLY A 22 7.73 1.44 6.06
CA GLY A 22 7.65 0.83 7.39
C GLY A 22 8.09 -0.62 7.34
N ASN A 23 7.56 -1.45 8.23
CA ASN A 23 7.79 -2.89 8.25
C ASN A 23 6.48 -3.64 8.54
N ILE A 24 6.42 -4.93 8.24
CA ILE A 24 5.32 -5.83 8.64
C ILE A 24 5.93 -7.12 9.20
N GLY A 25 5.12 -8.05 9.71
CA GLY A 25 5.67 -9.26 10.31
C GLY A 25 6.31 -10.25 9.31
N ASN A 26 6.88 -11.32 9.87
CA ASN A 26 7.62 -12.38 9.15
C ASN A 26 6.73 -13.47 8.54
N GLY A 27 5.42 -13.48 8.84
CA GLY A 27 4.47 -14.43 8.28
C GLY A 27 4.28 -14.23 6.78
N SER A 28 4.08 -15.33 6.04
CA SER A 28 3.91 -15.32 4.58
C SER A 28 2.72 -14.51 4.05
N TRP A 29 1.79 -14.18 4.95
CA TRP A 29 0.57 -13.42 4.68
C TRP A 29 0.39 -12.26 5.65
N ASP A 30 1.43 -11.91 6.41
CA ASP A 30 1.38 -10.75 7.28
C ASP A 30 1.11 -9.50 6.45
N SER A 31 0.33 -8.61 7.02
CA SER A 31 -0.08 -7.37 6.38
C SER A 31 -0.28 -6.26 7.39
N VAL A 32 -0.24 -5.04 6.89
CA VAL A 32 -0.64 -3.84 7.62
C VAL A 32 -1.67 -3.10 6.78
N GLN A 33 -2.72 -2.62 7.44
CA GLN A 33 -3.78 -1.87 6.80
C GLN A 33 -3.69 -0.40 7.23
N CYS A 34 -3.90 0.49 6.27
CA CYS A 34 -4.05 1.92 6.53
C CYS A 34 -5.36 2.18 7.29
N GLU A 35 -5.34 3.02 8.32
CA GLU A 35 -6.54 3.40 9.06
C GLU A 35 -7.44 4.35 8.25
N TYR A 36 -6.85 5.08 7.31
CA TYR A 36 -7.60 5.92 6.39
C TYR A 36 -8.22 5.08 5.27
N VAL A 37 -9.55 5.13 5.21
CA VAL A 37 -10.35 4.57 4.11
C VAL A 37 -10.69 5.70 3.15
N LEU A 38 -10.47 5.47 1.85
CA LEU A 38 -10.74 6.47 0.83
C LEU A 38 -12.25 6.81 0.76
N PRO A 39 -12.60 8.10 0.69
CA PRO A 39 -13.93 8.55 0.26
C PRO A 39 -14.29 7.98 -1.11
N ALA A 40 -15.59 7.76 -1.36
CA ALA A 40 -16.07 7.03 -2.54
C ALA A 40 -15.57 7.62 -3.87
N GLU A 41 -15.52 8.95 -3.95
CA GLU A 41 -15.08 9.73 -5.09
C GLU A 41 -13.57 9.61 -5.39
N LEU A 42 -12.77 9.11 -4.45
CA LEU A 42 -11.32 8.92 -4.61
C LEU A 42 -10.92 7.44 -4.78
N ARG A 43 -11.89 6.52 -4.83
CA ARG A 43 -11.63 5.09 -4.93
C ARG A 43 -11.30 4.71 -6.37
N PRO A 44 -10.32 3.83 -6.60
CA PRO A 44 -10.11 3.27 -7.92
C PRO A 44 -11.30 2.36 -8.30
N PRO A 45 -11.67 2.27 -9.60
CA PRO A 45 -12.77 1.40 -10.04
C PRO A 45 -12.41 -0.10 -9.96
N VAL A 46 -11.11 -0.42 -9.92
CA VAL A 46 -10.56 -1.77 -9.83
C VAL A 46 -9.45 -1.81 -8.77
N GLU A 47 -9.05 -2.99 -8.33
CA GLU A 47 -7.87 -3.10 -7.48
C GLU A 47 -6.64 -2.58 -8.23
N VAL A 48 -5.90 -1.67 -7.60
CA VAL A 48 -4.60 -1.20 -8.09
C VAL A 48 -3.52 -1.59 -7.09
N ASN A 49 -2.39 -2.07 -7.59
CA ASN A 49 -1.31 -2.54 -6.76
C ASN A 49 0.06 -2.16 -7.33
N ALA A 50 1.07 -2.16 -6.46
CA ALA A 50 2.46 -1.99 -6.84
C ALA A 50 3.36 -2.82 -5.93
N MET A 51 4.54 -3.15 -6.45
CA MET A 51 5.58 -3.84 -5.69
C MET A 51 6.12 -2.95 -4.58
N VAL A 52 6.46 -3.58 -3.46
CA VAL A 52 7.11 -2.96 -2.30
C VAL A 52 8.45 -3.65 -2.12
N CYS A 53 9.54 -2.88 -2.21
CA CYS A 53 10.89 -3.41 -2.03
C CYS A 53 11.19 -3.51 -0.53
N VAL A 54 11.61 -4.69 -0.08
CA VAL A 54 12.11 -4.89 1.28
C VAL A 54 13.63 -4.71 1.28
N SER A 55 14.22 -4.19 2.36
CA SER A 55 15.66 -3.89 2.44
C SER A 55 16.58 -5.09 2.21
N ASN A 56 16.08 -6.32 2.34
CA ASN A 56 16.82 -7.55 2.01
C ASN A 56 16.70 -8.00 0.55
N GLY A 57 16.09 -7.19 -0.32
CA GLY A 57 15.89 -7.51 -1.73
C GLY A 57 14.66 -8.36 -2.02
N GLN A 58 13.84 -8.72 -1.02
CA GLN A 58 12.56 -9.40 -1.27
C GLN A 58 11.59 -8.48 -2.03
N THR A 59 10.89 -9.06 -3.00
CA THR A 59 9.92 -8.39 -3.88
C THR A 59 8.50 -8.94 -3.79
N ALA A 60 8.28 -10.00 -3.02
CA ALA A 60 6.98 -10.64 -2.82
C ALA A 60 6.07 -9.87 -1.83
N ARG A 61 6.13 -8.54 -1.85
CA ARG A 61 5.30 -7.64 -1.04
C ARG A 61 4.60 -6.65 -1.96
N MET A 62 3.31 -6.46 -1.73
CA MET A 62 2.48 -5.55 -2.53
C MET A 62 1.85 -4.48 -1.66
N LEU A 63 1.81 -3.27 -2.19
CA LEU A 63 0.94 -2.19 -1.75
C LEU A 63 -0.31 -2.24 -2.63
N VAL A 64 -1.49 -2.21 -2.02
CA VAL A 64 -2.78 -2.43 -2.68
C VAL A 64 -3.76 -1.37 -2.24
N VAL A 65 -4.52 -0.83 -3.21
CA VAL A 65 -5.72 -0.02 -2.96
C VAL A 65 -6.91 -0.74 -3.59
N ASN A 66 -7.89 -1.05 -2.75
CA ASN A 66 -9.09 -1.77 -3.16
C ASN A 66 -10.20 -0.80 -3.62
N PRO A 67 -11.14 -1.26 -4.47
CA PRO A 67 -12.33 -0.48 -4.86
C PRO A 67 -13.24 -0.09 -3.69
N ASN A 68 -13.15 -0.77 -2.55
CA ASN A 68 -13.86 -0.39 -1.32
C ASN A 68 -13.17 0.75 -0.53
N GLY A 69 -12.03 1.24 -1.02
CA GLY A 69 -11.27 2.35 -0.44
C GLY A 69 -10.25 1.94 0.62
N THR A 70 -10.13 0.66 0.97
CA THR A 70 -9.10 0.18 1.88
C THR A 70 -7.73 0.16 1.20
N ILE A 71 -6.69 0.48 1.98
CA ILE A 71 -5.30 0.48 1.53
C ILE A 71 -4.52 -0.47 2.44
N ARG A 72 -3.73 -1.37 1.86
CA ARG A 72 -2.90 -2.31 2.65
C ARG A 72 -1.55 -2.57 2.00
N CYS A 73 -0.56 -2.91 2.83
CA CYS A 73 0.70 -3.50 2.40
C CYS A 73 0.79 -4.93 2.95
N ALA A 74 1.07 -5.92 2.10
CA ALA A 74 1.01 -7.33 2.48
C ALA A 74 2.09 -8.18 1.81
N ASN A 75 2.55 -9.21 2.51
CA ASN A 75 3.32 -10.31 1.93
C ASN A 75 2.40 -11.18 1.04
N MET A 76 2.95 -11.72 -0.05
CA MET A 76 2.21 -12.48 -1.07
C MET A 76 2.74 -13.92 -1.19
N GLY A 77 2.70 -14.69 -0.10
CA GLY A 77 2.95 -16.15 -0.12
C GLY A 77 4.41 -16.60 -0.12
N ALA A 78 5.37 -15.68 0.02
CA ALA A 78 6.80 -15.99 0.21
C ALA A 78 7.17 -16.07 1.71
N ALA A 79 8.42 -16.41 2.03
CA ALA A 79 8.96 -16.16 3.38
C ALA A 79 8.82 -14.66 3.69
N GLY A 80 8.13 -14.28 4.77
CA GLY A 80 7.96 -12.88 5.13
C GLY A 80 9.27 -12.26 5.66
N SER A 81 9.24 -10.96 5.95
CA SER A 81 10.39 -10.22 6.48
C SER A 81 9.95 -9.03 7.34
N ASN A 82 10.61 -8.84 8.48
CA ASN A 82 10.39 -7.75 9.42
C ASN A 82 11.29 -6.54 9.14
N GLN A 83 12.08 -6.60 8.08
CA GLN A 83 12.93 -5.50 7.65
C GLN A 83 12.09 -4.38 7.03
N GLY A 84 12.69 -3.19 7.03
CA GLY A 84 12.10 -2.01 6.41
C GLY A 84 11.75 -2.27 4.95
N CYS A 85 10.66 -1.67 4.50
CA CYS A 85 10.22 -1.75 3.13
C CYS A 85 9.62 -0.43 2.68
N VAL A 86 9.69 -0.16 1.39
CA VAL A 86 9.14 1.04 0.77
C VAL A 86 8.55 0.71 -0.59
N GLY A 87 7.37 1.28 -0.85
CA GLY A 87 6.73 1.19 -2.16
C GLY A 87 5.69 2.29 -2.31
N SER A 88 5.37 2.58 -3.56
CA SER A 88 4.38 3.59 -3.92
C SER A 88 3.61 3.15 -5.15
N LEU A 89 2.35 3.57 -5.21
CA LEU A 89 1.52 3.45 -6.39
C LEU A 89 0.82 4.78 -6.64
N CYS A 90 0.46 5.01 -7.90
CA CYS A 90 -0.43 6.07 -8.28
C CYS A 90 -1.54 5.53 -9.17
N TYR A 91 -2.70 6.15 -9.10
CA TYR A 91 -3.82 5.81 -9.98
C TYR A 91 -4.64 7.06 -10.30
N PRO A 92 -5.24 7.13 -11.50
CA PRO A 92 -6.15 8.21 -11.86
C PRO A 92 -7.48 8.01 -11.13
N ILE A 93 -8.12 9.12 -10.76
CA ILE A 93 -9.51 9.16 -10.33
C ILE A 93 -10.40 9.61 -11.50
N PRO A 94 -11.60 9.03 -11.67
CA PRO A 94 -12.52 9.39 -12.75
C PRO A 94 -12.96 10.86 -12.73
#